data_AF-A0A1Z5K2S6-F1
#
_entry.id   AF-A0A1Z5K2S6-F1
#
_cell.length_a   1.000
_cell.length_b   1.000
_cell.length_c   1.000
_cell.angle_alpha   90.00
_cell.angle_beta   90.00
_cell.angle_gamma   90.00
#
_symmetry.space_group_name_H-M   'P 1'
#
loop_
_entity.id
_entity.type
_entity.pdbx_description
1 polymer ?
#
loop_
_entity_poly.entity_id
_entity_poly.type
_entity_poly.pdbx_seq_one_letter_code
_entity_poly.pdbx_strand_id
1 'polypeptide(L)'
;MRLSFAATLFTLFPAACHGFGTSSSRRTFLSQSSAALIVATTCQQPAHAIPMVTINEFRTILRDSARSIARVEFSGPRQETVIVVLQDGTTFGISDVVDSSVDPRSPLQVQAMCRENDVPVKFTDLEALLQGKGRGKLYTNERVQQANLKEQERLARMAQDEVDRQEALKRMEGQL
;
A
#
# COMPACT_ATOMS: atom_id res chain seq x y z
N MET A 1 35.96 1.83 13.89
CA MET A 1 35.00 1.34 14.90
C MET A 1 34.43 2.52 15.67
N ARG A 2 33.17 2.88 15.42
CA ARG A 2 32.24 3.55 16.34
C ARG A 2 30.87 3.58 15.67
N LEU A 3 29.96 2.77 16.20
CA LEU A 3 28.53 2.80 15.93
C LEU A 3 27.87 3.92 16.75
N SER A 4 26.87 4.58 16.19
CA SER A 4 25.82 5.34 16.89
C SER A 4 24.63 5.38 15.93
N PHE A 5 23.65 4.48 16.08
CA PHE A 5 22.46 4.51 16.94
C PHE A 5 21.51 5.69 16.70
N ALA A 6 20.25 5.29 16.50
CA ALA A 6 19.08 6.03 16.04
C ALA A 6 18.54 7.05 17.04
N ALA A 7 17.78 8.01 16.52
CA ALA A 7 16.70 8.68 17.25
C ALA A 7 15.57 9.02 16.28
N THR A 8 14.59 8.11 16.16
CA THR A 8 13.33 8.32 15.45
C THR A 8 12.39 9.05 16.41
N LEU A 9 12.02 10.28 16.08
CA LEU A 9 11.09 11.07 16.88
C LEU A 9 9.64 10.67 16.55
N PHE A 10 8.95 10.27 17.61
CA PHE A 10 7.53 9.96 17.72
C PHE A 10 6.75 11.27 17.95
N THR A 11 5.52 11.37 17.45
CA THR A 11 4.37 12.28 17.81
C THR A 11 3.60 12.62 16.52
N LEU A 12 2.29 12.72 16.43
CA LEU A 12 1.18 12.72 17.39
C LEU A 12 -0.08 12.32 16.59
N PHE A 13 -0.90 11.42 17.13
CA PHE A 13 -2.19 11.01 16.55
C PHE A 13 -3.31 11.70 17.35
N PRO A 14 -4.18 12.52 16.76
CA PRO A 14 -5.40 12.96 17.42
C PRO A 14 -6.56 12.00 17.14
N ALA A 15 -7.16 11.51 18.23
CA ALA A 15 -8.45 10.84 18.28
C ALA A 15 -9.59 11.86 18.21
N ALA A 16 -10.67 11.55 17.49
CA ALA A 16 -11.99 12.15 17.73
C ALA A 16 -13.16 11.30 17.17
N CYS A 17 -13.91 10.73 18.12
CA CYS A 17 -15.36 10.80 18.29
C CYS A 17 -16.32 10.35 17.16
N HIS A 18 -17.04 9.26 17.43
CA HIS A 18 -18.32 8.91 16.82
C HIS A 18 -19.42 9.91 17.21
N GLY A 19 -20.29 10.25 16.25
CA GLY A 19 -21.56 10.92 16.49
C GLY A 19 -22.64 10.33 15.58
N PHE A 20 -23.53 9.54 16.16
CA PHE A 20 -24.80 9.11 15.57
C PHE A 20 -25.84 10.22 15.81
N GLY A 21 -26.56 10.64 14.77
CA GLY A 21 -27.63 11.63 14.89
C GLY A 21 -28.54 11.62 13.66
N THR A 22 -29.67 10.93 13.78
CA THR A 22 -30.82 11.03 12.87
C THR A 22 -31.64 12.27 13.22
N SER A 23 -31.95 13.14 12.26
CA SER A 23 -33.20 13.92 12.24
C SER A 23 -33.38 14.64 10.90
N SER A 24 -34.51 14.37 10.26
CA SER A 24 -35.03 15.08 9.09
C SER A 24 -35.78 16.33 9.53
N SER A 25 -35.43 17.50 9.02
CA SER A 25 -36.37 18.64 8.98
C SER A 25 -36.06 19.59 7.83
N ARG A 26 -37.06 19.80 6.98
CA ARG A 26 -37.07 20.78 5.89
C ARG A 26 -37.43 22.16 6.46
N ARG A 27 -36.67 23.20 6.11
CA ARG A 27 -37.16 24.51 5.61
C ARG A 27 -36.00 25.46 5.30
N THR A 28 -36.10 26.03 4.11
CA THR A 28 -35.33 27.11 3.49
C THR A 28 -35.43 28.43 4.27
N PHE A 29 -34.40 29.29 4.23
CA PHE A 29 -34.38 30.54 3.45
C PHE A 29 -33.09 31.37 3.67
N LEU A 30 -32.58 31.84 2.53
CA LEU A 30 -31.54 32.81 2.19
C LEU A 30 -31.01 33.74 3.30
N SER A 31 -29.69 33.77 3.46
CA SER A 31 -28.95 34.97 3.86
C SER A 31 -27.76 35.18 2.93
N GLN A 32 -27.79 36.29 2.21
CA GLN A 32 -26.70 36.83 1.40
C GLN A 32 -25.57 37.29 2.32
N SER A 33 -24.32 36.95 1.99
CA SER A 33 -23.16 37.74 2.40
C SER A 33 -22.04 37.50 1.41
N SER A 34 -21.76 38.54 0.63
CA SER A 34 -20.69 38.67 -0.33
C SER A 34 -19.33 38.69 0.36
N ALA A 35 -18.44 37.77 0.02
CA ALA A 35 -17.01 37.90 0.31
C ALA A 35 -16.17 37.08 -0.67
N ALA A 36 -15.37 37.82 -1.45
CA ALA A 36 -14.16 37.42 -2.16
C ALA A 36 -14.17 36.10 -2.96
N LEU A 37 -14.28 36.26 -4.29
CA LEU A 37 -13.70 35.34 -5.27
C LEU A 37 -12.22 35.12 -4.95
N ILE A 38 -11.88 33.98 -4.37
CA ILE A 38 -10.61 33.31 -4.63
C ILE A 38 -11.00 32.06 -5.40
N VAL A 39 -11.10 32.20 -6.72
CA VAL A 39 -11.12 31.06 -7.63
C VAL A 39 -9.73 30.45 -7.53
N ALA A 40 -9.55 29.55 -6.57
CA ALA A 40 -8.48 28.58 -6.62
C ALA A 40 -8.77 27.71 -7.84
N THR A 41 -8.23 28.13 -8.99
CA THR A 41 -7.97 27.26 -10.13
C THR A 41 -7.02 26.18 -9.64
N THR A 42 -7.56 25.17 -8.97
CA THR A 42 -6.92 23.87 -8.89
C THR A 42 -6.74 23.45 -10.33
N CYS A 43 -5.52 23.58 -10.85
CA CYS A 43 -5.12 22.94 -12.08
C CYS A 43 -5.47 21.46 -11.92
N GLN A 44 -6.62 21.05 -12.45
CA GLN A 44 -6.86 19.66 -12.81
C GLN A 44 -5.78 19.36 -13.84
N GLN A 45 -4.65 18.82 -13.36
CA GLN A 45 -3.68 18.22 -14.25
C GLN A 45 -4.47 17.20 -15.07
N PRO A 46 -4.40 17.26 -16.41
CA PRO A 46 -5.03 16.24 -17.23
C PRO A 46 -4.47 14.90 -16.72
N ALA A 47 -5.36 13.95 -16.42
CA ALA A 47 -4.95 12.60 -16.16
C ALA A 47 -4.20 12.13 -17.40
N HIS A 48 -2.86 12.25 -17.38
CA HIS A 48 -2.00 11.87 -18.48
C HIS A 48 -2.23 10.38 -18.68
N ALA A 49 -2.94 10.03 -19.75
CA ALA A 49 -3.15 8.65 -20.13
C ALA A 49 -1.77 8.01 -20.23
N ILE A 50 -1.51 7.02 -19.36
CA ILE A 50 -0.24 6.32 -19.34
C ILE A 50 -0.08 5.68 -20.72
N PRO A 51 0.98 6.01 -21.48
CA PRO A 51 1.19 5.41 -22.79
C PRO A 51 1.29 3.90 -22.62
N MET A 52 0.62 3.16 -23.52
CA MET A 52 0.61 1.70 -23.47
C MET A 52 1.35 1.13 -24.67
N VAL A 53 2.20 0.14 -24.42
CA VAL A 53 2.97 -0.58 -25.44
C VAL A 53 2.63 -2.06 -25.40
N THR A 54 2.85 -2.74 -26.51
CA THR A 54 2.73 -4.21 -26.59
C THR A 54 3.98 -4.90 -26.06
N ILE A 55 3.88 -6.19 -25.72
CA ILE A 55 4.99 -7.01 -25.23
C ILE A 55 6.09 -7.13 -26.28
N ASN A 56 5.73 -7.15 -27.57
CA ASN A 56 6.71 -7.18 -28.65
C ASN A 56 7.54 -5.88 -28.73
N GLU A 57 6.89 -4.74 -28.55
CA GLU A 57 7.57 -3.43 -28.48
C GLU A 57 8.42 -3.35 -27.22
N PHE A 58 7.88 -3.77 -26.07
CA PHE A 58 8.62 -3.84 -24.82
C PHE A 58 9.86 -4.73 -24.92
N ARG A 59 9.77 -5.87 -25.60
CA ARG A 59 10.91 -6.75 -25.87
C ARG A 59 12.00 -6.07 -26.70
N THR A 60 11.61 -5.23 -27.65
CA THR A 60 12.54 -4.44 -28.45
C THR A 60 13.21 -3.37 -27.57
N ILE A 61 12.44 -2.67 -26.75
CA ILE A 61 12.94 -1.67 -25.79
C ILE A 61 13.94 -2.28 -24.80
N LEU A 62 13.66 -3.48 -24.28
CA LEU A 62 14.59 -4.19 -23.39
C LEU A 62 15.93 -4.46 -24.08
N ARG A 63 15.93 -4.89 -25.34
CA ARG A 63 17.17 -5.14 -26.10
C ARG A 63 17.96 -3.88 -26.38
N ASP A 64 17.26 -2.82 -26.80
CA ASP A 64 17.92 -1.60 -27.27
C ASP A 64 18.31 -0.68 -26.10
N SER A 65 17.58 -0.76 -24.98
CA SER A 65 17.63 0.27 -23.94
C SER A 65 17.31 -0.24 -22.52
N ALA A 66 17.60 -1.51 -22.16
CA ALA A 66 17.39 -2.01 -20.80
C ALA A 66 17.94 -1.09 -19.68
N ARG A 67 19.06 -0.41 -19.93
CA ARG A 67 19.67 0.52 -18.97
C ARG A 67 18.83 1.76 -18.65
N SER A 68 17.90 2.16 -19.52
CA SER A 68 17.01 3.31 -19.27
C SER A 68 15.86 2.95 -18.33
N ILE A 69 15.61 1.66 -18.10
CA ILE A 69 14.53 1.17 -17.24
C ILE A 69 15.01 1.19 -15.80
N ALA A 70 14.32 1.97 -14.96
CA ALA A 70 14.62 2.05 -13.54
C ALA A 70 14.04 0.86 -12.78
N ARG A 71 12.78 0.47 -13.06
CA ARG A 71 12.13 -0.72 -12.50
C ARG A 71 10.85 -1.08 -13.23
N VAL A 72 10.43 -2.34 -13.13
CA VAL A 72 9.13 -2.83 -13.62
C VAL A 72 8.25 -3.21 -12.45
N GLU A 73 7.07 -2.59 -12.36
CA GLU A 73 6.08 -2.78 -11.31
C GLU A 73 4.94 -3.68 -11.81
N PHE A 74 4.75 -4.81 -11.15
CA PHE A 74 3.63 -5.72 -11.39
C PHE A 74 2.53 -5.47 -10.36
N SER A 75 1.32 -5.27 -10.84
CA SER A 75 0.14 -4.98 -10.03
C SER A 75 -1.10 -5.69 -10.57
N GLY A 76 -2.14 -5.75 -9.72
CA GLY A 76 -3.44 -6.29 -10.09
C GLY A 76 -3.56 -7.80 -9.86
N PRO A 77 -4.81 -8.32 -9.90
CA PRO A 77 -5.05 -9.75 -9.71
C PRO A 77 -4.27 -10.54 -10.76
N ARG A 78 -3.45 -11.49 -10.29
CA ARG A 78 -2.58 -12.32 -11.15
C ARG A 78 -1.57 -11.54 -11.99
N GLN A 79 -1.22 -10.31 -11.57
CA GLN A 79 -0.16 -9.50 -12.18
C GLN A 79 -0.45 -9.04 -13.62
N GLU A 80 -1.72 -8.83 -13.96
CA GLU A 80 -2.15 -8.38 -15.30
C GLU A 80 -1.69 -6.97 -15.67
N THR A 81 -1.50 -6.09 -14.67
CA THR A 81 -1.13 -4.70 -14.90
C THR A 81 0.36 -4.51 -14.67
N VAL A 82 1.09 -4.34 -15.77
CA VAL A 82 2.55 -4.12 -15.75
C VAL A 82 2.85 -2.67 -16.11
N ILE A 83 3.52 -1.96 -15.20
CA ILE A 83 3.94 -0.58 -15.36
C ILE A 83 5.46 -0.53 -15.33
N VAL A 84 6.05 0.06 -16.37
CA VAL A 84 7.49 0.25 -16.47
C VAL A 84 7.81 1.69 -16.07
N VAL A 85 8.76 1.86 -15.15
CA VAL A 85 9.27 3.15 -14.71
C VAL A 85 10.66 3.34 -15.29
N LEU A 86 10.86 4.42 -16.04
CA LEU A 86 12.14 4.79 -16.63
C LEU A 86 12.97 5.64 -15.66
N GLN A 87 14.27 5.80 -15.93
CA GLN A 87 15.20 6.60 -15.11
C GLN A 87 14.86 8.10 -15.08
N ASP A 88 14.15 8.60 -16.09
CA ASP A 88 13.64 9.97 -16.16
C ASP A 88 12.37 10.19 -15.31
N GLY A 89 11.84 9.13 -14.70
CA GLY A 89 10.60 9.15 -13.93
C GLY A 89 9.34 9.03 -14.78
N THR A 90 9.48 8.91 -16.11
CA THR A 90 8.33 8.62 -16.96
C THR A 90 7.89 7.16 -16.80
N THR A 91 6.62 6.92 -17.07
CA THR A 91 6.03 5.58 -16.92
C THR A 91 5.22 5.22 -18.13
N PHE A 92 5.29 3.96 -18.55
CA PHE A 92 4.42 3.40 -19.58
C PHE A 92 3.91 2.03 -19.14
N GLY A 93 2.72 1.65 -19.63
CA GLY A 93 2.08 0.38 -19.32
C GLY A 93 2.25 -0.64 -20.45
N ILE A 94 2.08 -1.91 -20.13
CA ILE A 94 2.01 -2.99 -21.13
C ILE A 94 0.57 -3.46 -21.27
N SER A 95 0.00 -3.44 -22.47
CA SER A 95 -1.45 -3.66 -22.69
C SER A 95 -1.88 -5.08 -23.03
N ASP A 96 -0.99 -5.89 -23.63
CA ASP A 96 -1.29 -7.22 -24.19
C ASP A 96 -0.88 -8.37 -23.27
N VAL A 97 -0.83 -8.13 -21.96
CA VAL A 97 -0.50 -9.15 -20.96
C VAL A 97 -1.67 -10.11 -20.76
N VAL A 98 -1.42 -11.42 -20.93
CA VAL A 98 -2.42 -12.48 -20.80
C VAL A 98 -2.04 -13.43 -19.68
N ASP A 99 -2.95 -13.64 -18.72
CA ASP A 99 -2.74 -14.59 -17.63
C ASP A 99 -2.83 -16.05 -18.11
N SER A 100 -1.68 -16.61 -18.50
CA SER A 100 -1.52 -18.00 -18.91
C SER A 100 -0.12 -18.49 -18.55
N SER A 101 0.03 -19.76 -18.15
CA SER A 101 1.35 -20.30 -17.80
C SER A 101 2.22 -20.66 -19.00
N VAL A 102 1.63 -20.73 -20.20
CA VAL A 102 2.31 -21.23 -21.42
C VAL A 102 2.40 -20.14 -22.49
N ASP A 103 1.68 -19.03 -22.33
CA ASP A 103 1.67 -17.96 -23.32
C ASP A 103 2.94 -17.10 -23.19
N PRO A 104 3.63 -16.77 -24.29
CA PRO A 104 4.74 -15.83 -24.27
C PRO A 104 4.33 -14.42 -23.80
N ARG A 105 3.03 -14.10 -23.81
CA ARG A 105 2.47 -12.84 -23.31
C ARG A 105 2.17 -12.83 -21.81
N SER A 106 2.60 -13.88 -21.12
CA SER A 106 2.34 -14.02 -19.70
C SER A 106 3.19 -13.08 -18.83
N PRO A 107 2.66 -12.62 -17.67
CA PRO A 107 3.44 -11.85 -16.70
C PRO A 107 4.73 -12.58 -16.29
N LEU A 108 4.68 -13.92 -16.20
CA LEU A 108 5.82 -14.76 -15.87
C LEU A 108 6.92 -14.67 -16.93
N GLN A 109 6.54 -14.70 -18.21
CA GLN A 109 7.50 -14.54 -19.30
C GLN A 109 8.09 -13.13 -19.33
N VAL A 110 7.27 -12.09 -19.08
CA VAL A 110 7.76 -10.71 -18.95
C VAL A 110 8.76 -10.59 -17.80
N GLN A 111 8.48 -11.21 -16.66
CA GLN A 111 9.40 -11.26 -15.54
C GLN A 111 10.73 -11.95 -15.91
N ALA A 112 10.67 -13.07 -16.62
CA ALA A 112 11.86 -13.79 -17.08
C ALA A 112 12.71 -12.91 -18.01
N MET A 113 12.09 -12.23 -18.97
CA MET A 113 12.78 -11.29 -19.85
C MET A 113 13.45 -10.13 -19.08
N CYS A 114 12.78 -9.57 -18.07
CA CYS A 114 13.39 -8.54 -17.22
C CYS A 114 14.61 -9.09 -16.47
N ARG A 115 14.54 -10.32 -15.94
CA ARG A 115 15.67 -10.97 -15.25
C ARG A 115 16.86 -11.24 -16.17
N GLU A 116 16.60 -11.64 -17.42
CA GLU A 116 17.65 -11.88 -18.42
C GLU A 116 18.42 -10.60 -18.79
N ASN A 117 17.79 -9.43 -18.64
CA ASN A 117 18.38 -8.12 -18.96
C ASN A 117 18.79 -7.32 -17.70
N ASP A 118 18.87 -7.98 -16.54
CA ASP A 118 19.22 -7.36 -15.25
C ASP A 118 18.33 -6.17 -14.85
N VAL A 119 17.06 -6.16 -15.28
CA VAL A 119 16.09 -5.12 -14.95
C VAL A 119 15.40 -5.45 -13.62
N PRO A 120 15.42 -4.56 -12.62
CA PRO A 120 14.81 -4.82 -11.33
C PRO A 120 13.28 -4.88 -11.43
N VAL A 121 12.71 -5.89 -10.78
CA VAL A 121 11.28 -6.17 -10.78
C VAL A 121 10.71 -6.00 -9.38
N LYS A 122 9.57 -5.32 -9.29
CA LYS A 122 8.85 -5.01 -8.05
C LYS A 122 7.43 -5.57 -8.10
N PHE A 123 7.02 -6.27 -7.05
CA PHE A 123 5.66 -6.80 -6.90
C PHE A 123 4.91 -5.99 -5.87
N THR A 124 4.08 -5.05 -6.33
CA THR A 124 3.36 -4.12 -5.45
C THR A 124 2.44 -4.87 -4.48
N ASP A 125 1.82 -5.96 -4.94
CA ASP A 125 0.92 -6.77 -4.13
C ASP A 125 1.66 -7.55 -3.02
N LEU A 126 2.85 -8.08 -3.32
CA LEU A 126 3.66 -8.79 -2.34
C LEU A 126 4.22 -7.84 -1.27
N GLU A 127 4.60 -6.63 -1.68
CA GLU A 127 5.01 -5.60 -0.72
C GLU A 127 3.88 -5.18 0.20
N ALA A 128 2.66 -5.02 -0.32
CA ALA A 128 1.49 -4.71 0.49
C ALA A 128 1.19 -5.82 1.53
N LEU A 129 1.38 -7.08 1.15
CA LEU A 129 1.25 -8.22 2.07
C LEU A 129 2.34 -8.24 3.15
N LEU A 130 3.61 -8.03 2.76
CA LEU A 130 4.73 -8.01 3.70
C LEU A 130 4.66 -6.85 4.69
N GLN A 131 4.12 -5.71 4.28
CA GLN A 131 3.88 -4.55 5.15
C GLN A 131 2.74 -4.76 6.15
N GLY A 132 2.12 -5.96 6.22
CA GLY A 132 1.04 -6.25 7.15
C GLY A 132 -0.27 -5.52 6.82
N LYS A 133 -0.33 -4.79 5.70
CA LYS A 133 -1.54 -4.21 5.11
C LYS A 133 -2.37 -5.26 4.35
N GLY A 134 -2.28 -6.52 4.74
CA GLY A 134 -3.18 -7.54 4.27
C GLY A 134 -4.61 -7.17 4.66
N ARG A 135 -5.55 -7.25 3.73
CA ARG A 135 -6.98 -7.18 4.04
C ARG A 135 -7.28 -8.29 5.04
N GLY A 136 -7.39 -7.93 6.32
CA GLY A 136 -7.80 -8.85 7.37
C GLY A 136 -9.06 -9.56 6.89
N LYS A 137 -9.08 -10.89 6.98
CA LYS A 137 -10.27 -11.66 6.62
C LYS A 137 -11.39 -11.23 7.56
N LEU A 138 -12.24 -10.32 7.08
CA LEU A 138 -13.44 -9.92 7.80
C LEU A 138 -14.41 -11.07 7.64
N TYR A 139 -14.35 -12.02 8.58
CA TYR A 139 -15.26 -13.15 8.58
C TYR A 139 -16.66 -12.62 8.89
N THR A 140 -17.57 -12.72 7.91
CA THR A 140 -18.97 -12.29 8.06
C THR A 140 -19.78 -13.18 9.01
N ASN A 141 -19.24 -14.35 9.38
CA ASN A 141 -19.86 -15.26 10.33
C ASN A 141 -19.68 -14.78 11.77
N GLU A 142 -20.78 -14.46 12.44
CA GLU A 142 -20.82 -13.98 13.84
C GLU A 142 -20.08 -14.90 14.82
N ARG A 143 -20.15 -16.22 14.63
CA ARG A 143 -19.44 -17.20 15.47
C ARG A 143 -17.92 -17.03 15.42
N VAL A 144 -17.38 -16.70 14.24
CA VAL A 144 -15.95 -16.49 14.04
C VAL A 144 -15.52 -15.15 14.63
N GLN A 145 -16.36 -14.13 14.55
CA GLN A 145 -16.10 -12.82 15.17
C GLN A 145 -16.04 -12.93 16.70
N GLN A 146 -16.99 -13.62 17.31
CA GLN A 146 -17.01 -13.82 18.77
C GLN A 146 -15.81 -14.65 19.26
N ALA A 147 -15.38 -15.66 18.48
CA ALA A 147 -14.18 -16.43 18.79
C ALA A 147 -12.92 -15.56 18.76
N ASN A 148 -12.76 -14.73 17.73
CA ASN A 148 -11.64 -13.80 17.61
C ASN A 148 -11.62 -12.77 18.75
N LEU A 149 -12.78 -12.23 19.16
CA LEU A 149 -12.86 -11.29 20.28
C LEU A 149 -12.44 -11.95 21.60
N LYS A 150 -12.91 -13.18 21.87
CA LYS A 150 -12.50 -13.94 23.06
C LYS A 150 -11.01 -14.27 23.06
N GLU A 151 -10.45 -14.60 21.90
CA GLU A 151 -9.01 -14.85 21.77
C GLU A 151 -8.19 -13.58 22.00
N GLN A 152 -8.62 -12.44 21.45
CA GLN A 152 -7.98 -11.15 21.69
C GLN A 152 -8.03 -10.75 23.17
N GLU A 153 -9.17 -10.95 23.84
CA GLU A 153 -9.30 -10.69 25.28
C GLU A 153 -8.37 -11.59 26.10
N ARG A 154 -8.30 -12.89 25.78
CA ARG A 154 -7.38 -13.82 26.44
C ARG A 154 -5.92 -13.39 26.24
N LEU A 155 -5.56 -12.97 25.04
CA LEU A 155 -4.21 -12.56 24.69
C LEU A 155 -3.82 -11.25 25.40
N ALA A 156 -4.75 -10.30 25.50
CA ALA A 156 -4.54 -9.07 26.27
C ALA A 156 -4.32 -9.36 27.76
N ARG A 157 -5.06 -10.32 28.34
CA ARG A 157 -4.86 -10.75 29.73
C ARG A 157 -3.47 -11.34 29.96
N MET A 158 -3.03 -12.26 29.09
CA MET A 158 -1.69 -12.85 29.17
C MET A 158 -0.57 -11.80 28.98
N ALA A 159 -0.80 -10.79 28.14
CA ALA A 159 0.16 -9.70 27.94
C ALA A 159 0.32 -8.85 29.21
N GLN A 160 -0.75 -8.59 29.93
CA GLN A 160 -0.69 -7.87 31.21
C GLN A 160 0.05 -8.70 32.27
N ASP A 161 -0.26 -10.00 32.38
CA ASP A 161 0.44 -10.90 33.31
C ASP A 161 1.95 -10.94 33.05
N GLU A 162 2.36 -10.89 31.77
CA GLU A 162 3.77 -10.86 31.37
C GLU A 162 4.45 -9.51 31.69
N VAL A 163 3.74 -8.39 31.54
CA VAL A 163 4.25 -7.07 31.97
C VAL A 163 4.47 -7.05 33.48
N ASP A 164 3.48 -7.50 34.26
CA ASP A 164 3.56 -7.53 35.72
C ASP A 164 4.72 -8.44 36.19
N ARG A 165 4.90 -9.57 35.50
CA ARG A 165 6.04 -10.48 35.73
C ARG A 165 7.38 -9.81 35.44
N GLN A 166 7.50 -9.08 34.33
CA GLN A 166 8.73 -8.38 33.96
C GLN A 166 9.04 -7.23 34.92
N GLU A 167 8.03 -6.51 35.42
CA GLU A 167 8.21 -5.48 36.44
C GLU A 167 8.70 -6.06 37.77
N ALA A 168 8.15 -7.20 38.18
CA ALA A 168 8.60 -7.90 39.39
C ALA A 168 10.09 -8.31 39.29
N LEU A 169 10.52 -8.83 38.13
CA LEU A 169 11.93 -9.17 37.89
C LEU A 169 12.83 -7.94 37.94
N LYS A 170 12.45 -6.83 37.29
CA LYS A 170 13.21 -5.57 37.33
C LYS A 170 13.36 -5.02 38.75
N ARG A 171 12.34 -5.15 39.60
CA ARG A 171 12.42 -4.74 41.01
C ARG A 171 13.43 -5.58 41.81
N MET A 172 13.57 -6.86 41.49
CA MET A 172 14.55 -7.73 42.15
C MET A 172 15.97 -7.51 41.63
N GLU A 173 16.16 -7.28 40.32
CA GLU A 173 17.49 -6.96 39.76
C GLU A 173 18.02 -5.61 40.25
N GLY A 174 17.16 -4.61 40.46
CA GLY A 174 17.59 -3.29 40.98
C GLY A 174 17.99 -3.27 42.46
N GLN A 175 17.84 -4.39 43.19
CA GLN A 175 18.26 -4.53 44.59
C GLN A 175 19.60 -5.28 44.75
N LEU A 176 20.21 -5.71 43.64
CA LEU A 176 21.54 -6.33 43.57
C LEU A 176 22.58 -5.33 43.05
#